data_AF-A0A965RAI1-F1
#
_entry.id   AF-A0A965RAI1-F1
#
_cell.length_a   1.000
_cell.length_b   1.000
_cell.length_c   1.000
_cell.angle_alpha   90.00
_cell.angle_beta   90.00
_cell.angle_gamma   90.00
#
_symmetry.space_group_name_H-M   'P 1'
#
loop_
_entity.id
_entity.type
_entity.pdbx_description
1 polymer ?
#
loop_
_entity_poly.entity_id
_entity_poly.type
_entity_poly.pdbx_seq_one_letter_code
_entity_poly.pdbx_strand_id
1 'polypeptide(L)'
;MKRYGLLILLVIGYINTFAQAKKKINVLFLGNSYTYVNNLPQLIKDIAIANGDTLLYDSNCIGGYTFENHFNDVTSCAKIKAQAWNFV
;
A
#
# COMPACT_ATOMS: atom_id res chain seq x y z
N MET A 1 -33.39 -30.31 -18.24
CA MET A 1 -32.63 -29.92 -17.03
C MET A 1 -31.13 -29.69 -17.27
N LYS A 2 -30.41 -30.53 -18.04
CA LYS A 2 -28.95 -30.36 -18.26
C LYS A 2 -28.52 -29.17 -19.13
N ARG A 3 -29.40 -28.68 -20.04
CA ARG A 3 -29.07 -27.63 -21.04
C ARG A 3 -28.88 -26.23 -20.43
N TYR A 4 -29.58 -25.92 -19.35
CA TYR A 4 -29.46 -24.62 -18.67
C TYR A 4 -28.34 -24.59 -17.62
N GLY A 5 -27.83 -25.75 -17.21
CA GLY A 5 -26.76 -25.85 -16.21
C GLY A 5 -25.46 -25.21 -16.68
N LEU A 6 -25.10 -25.37 -17.96
CA LEU A 6 -23.90 -24.75 -18.53
C LEU A 6 -24.02 -23.22 -18.60
N LEU A 7 -25.19 -22.71 -18.97
CA LEU A 7 -25.48 -21.27 -19.00
C LEU A 7 -25.41 -20.65 -17.61
N ILE A 8 -25.97 -21.32 -16.59
CA ILE A 8 -25.89 -20.88 -15.19
C ILE A 8 -24.44 -20.88 -14.70
N LEU A 9 -23.64 -21.90 -15.04
CA LEU A 9 -22.23 -21.99 -14.67
C LEU A 9 -21.39 -20.86 -15.30
N LEU A 10 -21.65 -20.52 -16.57
CA LEU A 10 -20.97 -19.44 -17.27
C LEU A 10 -21.33 -18.06 -16.71
N VAL A 11 -22.59 -17.84 -16.33
CA VAL A 11 -23.04 -16.59 -15.67
C VAL A 11 -22.41 -16.44 -14.28
N ILE A 12 -22.32 -17.53 -13.49
CA ILE A 12 -21.65 -17.53 -12.18
C ILE A 12 -20.13 -17.33 -12.33
N GLY A 13 -19.51 -17.89 -13.37
CA GLY A 13 -18.10 -17.65 -13.67
C GLY A 13 -17.81 -16.19 -14.01
N TYR A 14 -18.70 -15.54 -14.78
CA TYR A 14 -18.54 -14.15 -15.20
C TYR A 14 -18.56 -13.16 -14.02
N ILE A 15 -19.47 -13.33 -13.06
CA ILE A 15 -19.58 -12.45 -11.86
C ILE A 15 -18.39 -12.58 -10.91
N ASN A 16 -17.64 -13.69 -10.93
CA ASN A 16 -16.46 -13.89 -10.09
C ASN A 16 -15.18 -13.27 -10.67
N THR A 17 -15.20 -12.71 -11.89
CA THR A 17 -14.01 -12.11 -12.52
C THR A 17 -13.56 -10.78 -11.90
N PHE A 18 -14.35 -10.20 -10.98
CA PHE A 18 -14.05 -8.92 -10.31
C PHE A 18 -13.63 -9.08 -8.83
N ALA A 19 -13.27 -10.28 -8.38
CA ALA A 19 -13.01 -10.56 -6.96
C ALA A 19 -11.70 -9.97 -6.39
N GLN A 20 -10.79 -9.43 -7.22
CA GLN A 20 -9.63 -8.69 -6.72
C GLN A 20 -10.09 -7.28 -6.32
N ALA A 21 -10.61 -7.15 -5.10
CA ALA A 21 -10.94 -5.84 -4.54
C ALA A 21 -9.69 -4.94 -4.56
N LYS A 22 -9.80 -3.77 -5.20
CA LYS A 22 -8.75 -2.76 -5.19
C LYS A 22 -8.42 -2.41 -3.75
N LYS A 23 -7.16 -2.56 -3.35
CA LYS A 23 -6.72 -2.26 -2.00
C LYS A 23 -6.41 -0.77 -1.89
N LYS A 24 -6.93 -0.15 -0.83
CA LYS A 24 -6.42 1.14 -0.37
C LYS A 24 -5.42 0.88 0.75
N ILE A 25 -4.18 1.31 0.54
CA ILE A 25 -3.06 1.04 1.42
C ILE A 25 -2.48 2.39 1.88
N ASN A 26 -2.41 2.59 3.18
CA ASN A 26 -1.74 3.73 3.79
C ASN A 26 -0.39 3.28 4.36
N VAL A 27 0.71 3.91 3.92
CA VAL A 27 2.08 3.56 4.36
C VAL A 27 2.82 4.79 4.89
N LEU A 28 3.47 4.67 6.04
CA LEU A 28 4.41 5.68 6.54
C LEU A 28 5.84 5.18 6.37
N PHE A 29 6.65 5.84 5.55
CA PHE A 29 8.06 5.48 5.42
C PHE A 29 8.91 6.19 6.47
N LEU A 30 9.45 5.45 7.43
CA LEU A 30 10.50 5.93 8.35
C LEU A 30 11.85 5.37 7.92
N GLY A 31 12.86 6.23 7.76
CA GLY A 31 14.16 5.75 7.32
C GLY A 31 15.16 6.86 7.01
N ASN A 32 16.03 6.59 6.06
CA ASN A 32 17.15 7.47 5.76
C ASN A 32 17.40 7.58 4.25
N SER A 33 18.63 7.87 3.85
CA SER A 33 19.00 7.95 2.44
C SER A 33 18.72 6.67 1.66
N TYR A 34 18.73 5.50 2.31
CA TYR A 34 18.39 4.25 1.64
C TYR A 34 16.89 4.16 1.30
N THR A 35 16.07 4.99 1.96
CA THR A 35 14.63 5.08 1.73
C THR A 35 14.26 6.23 0.80
N TYR A 36 14.79 7.45 0.94
CA TYR A 36 14.32 8.57 0.11
C TYR A 36 15.01 8.69 -1.26
N VAL A 37 16.23 8.17 -1.41
CA VAL A 37 16.98 8.29 -2.67
C VAL A 37 16.28 7.49 -3.77
N ASN A 38 16.44 7.94 -5.02
CA ASN A 38 15.77 7.38 -6.20
C ASN A 38 14.24 7.42 -6.13
N ASN A 39 13.67 8.29 -5.29
CA ASN A 39 12.23 8.43 -5.11
C ASN A 39 11.52 7.10 -4.77
N LEU A 40 12.16 6.23 -3.98
CA LEU A 40 11.65 4.89 -3.70
C LEU A 40 10.19 4.86 -3.17
N PRO A 41 9.73 5.74 -2.24
CA PRO A 41 8.32 5.76 -1.81
C PRO A 41 7.36 6.01 -2.98
N GLN A 42 7.75 6.88 -3.91
CA GLN A 42 6.96 7.14 -5.12
C GLN A 42 6.98 5.94 -6.06
N LEU A 43 8.13 5.28 -6.26
CA LEU A 43 8.21 4.07 -7.07
C LEU A 43 7.28 2.96 -6.53
N ILE A 44 7.23 2.77 -5.21
CA ILE A 44 6.32 1.80 -4.59
C ILE A 44 4.85 2.19 -4.82
N LYS A 45 4.51 3.48 -4.72
CA LYS A 45 3.18 3.98 -5.07
C LYS A 45 2.82 3.70 -6.53
N ASP A 46 3.74 3.93 -7.45
CA ASP A 46 3.52 3.72 -8.88
C ASP A 46 3.31 2.23 -9.21
N ILE A 47 4.04 1.33 -8.54
CA ILE A 47 3.83 -0.13 -8.64
C ILE A 47 2.44 -0.53 -8.13
N ALA A 48 1.99 0.03 -7.00
CA ALA A 48 0.65 -0.23 -6.48
C ALA A 48 -0.43 0.23 -7.47
N ILE A 49 -0.27 1.43 -8.04
CA ILE A 49 -1.17 1.95 -9.07
C ILE A 49 -1.18 1.07 -10.32
N ALA A 50 -0.01 0.59 -10.78
CA ALA A 50 0.11 -0.31 -11.92
C ALA A 50 -0.64 -1.64 -11.71
N ASN A 51 -0.75 -2.09 -10.45
CA ASN A 51 -1.51 -3.28 -10.06
C ASN A 51 -3.00 -3.01 -9.78
N GLY A 52 -3.48 -1.78 -10.00
CA GLY A 52 -4.87 -1.39 -9.77
C GLY A 52 -5.21 -1.04 -8.32
N ASP A 53 -4.22 -1.01 -7.44
CA ASP A 53 -4.36 -0.59 -6.04
C ASP A 53 -4.20 0.93 -5.88
N THR A 54 -4.51 1.43 -4.68
CA THR A 54 -4.26 2.81 -4.29
C THR A 54 -3.32 2.83 -3.10
N LEU A 55 -2.17 3.48 -3.25
CA LEU A 55 -1.23 3.70 -2.16
C LEU A 55 -1.13 5.19 -1.83
N LEU A 56 -1.51 5.52 -0.59
CA LEU A 56 -1.25 6.83 0.01
C LEU A 56 -0.07 6.67 0.95
N TYR A 57 0.92 7.54 0.84
CA TYR A 57 2.06 7.52 1.74
C TYR A 57 2.40 8.89 2.29
N ASP A 58 3.02 8.87 3.46
CA ASP A 58 3.82 9.96 4.01
C ASP A 58 5.23 9.41 4.33
N SER A 59 6.20 10.27 4.56
CA SER A 59 7.58 9.87 4.86
C SER A 59 8.25 10.80 5.88
N ASN A 60 9.08 10.22 6.74
CA ASN A 60 10.07 10.94 7.53
C ASN A 60 11.40 10.22 7.34
N CYS A 61 12.12 10.60 6.28
CA CYS A 61 13.40 10.00 5.93
C CYS A 61 14.52 11.02 6.05
N ILE A 62 15.40 10.85 7.03
CA ILE A 62 16.44 11.83 7.36
C ILE A 62 17.81 11.19 7.09
N GLY A 63 18.67 11.90 6.34
CA GLY A 63 20.01 11.39 6.00
C GLY A 63 20.80 10.96 7.24
N GLY A 64 21.32 9.73 7.23
CA GLY A 64 22.11 9.18 8.34
C GLY A 64 21.31 8.68 9.56
N TYR A 65 19.98 8.79 9.57
CA TYR A 65 19.18 8.27 10.68
C TYR A 65 19.26 6.75 10.81
N THR A 66 19.37 6.30 12.04
CA THR A 66 19.14 4.91 12.46
C THR A 66 17.70 4.74 12.98
N PHE A 67 17.29 3.49 13.24
CA PHE A 67 16.01 3.23 13.91
C PHE A 67 15.92 3.89 15.30
N GLU A 68 17.01 3.91 16.06
CA GLU A 68 17.05 4.56 17.38
C GLU A 68 16.76 6.06 17.27
N ASN A 69 17.27 6.71 16.22
CA ASN A 69 17.00 8.14 16.00
C ASN A 69 15.50 8.40 15.78
N HIS A 70 14.79 7.52 15.06
CA HIS A 70 13.34 7.65 14.87
C HIS A 70 12.51 7.30 16.11
N PHE A 71 13.04 6.50 17.05
CA PHE A 71 12.28 5.99 18.19
C PHE A 71 11.74 7.11 19.09
N ASN A 72 12.54 8.17 19.30
CA ASN A 72 12.15 9.34 20.10
C ASN A 72 11.99 10.62 19.26
N ASP A 73 12.08 10.53 17.93
CA ASP A 73 11.87 11.69 17.07
C ASP A 73 10.41 12.15 17.15
N VAL A 74 10.21 13.41 17.50
CA VAL A 74 8.88 14.00 17.68
C VAL A 74 8.08 13.93 16.37
N THR A 75 8.74 14.11 15.23
CA THR A 75 8.09 14.05 13.91
C THR A 75 7.64 12.63 13.58
N SER A 76 8.51 11.62 13.74
CA SER A 76 8.14 10.21 13.60
C SER A 76 6.96 9.84 14.49
N CYS A 77 7.03 10.17 15.77
CA CYS A 77 5.96 9.91 16.73
C CYS A 77 4.64 10.59 16.35
N ALA A 78 4.69 11.85 15.89
CA ALA A 78 3.51 12.58 15.43
C ALA A 78 2.91 11.92 14.18
N LYS A 79 3.72 11.55 13.18
CA LYS A 79 3.25 10.90 11.95
C LYS A 79 2.68 9.50 12.20
N ILE A 80 3.29 8.71 13.09
CA ILE A 80 2.74 7.41 13.51
C ILE A 80 1.35 7.58 14.12
N LYS A 81 1.14 8.61 14.95
CA LYS A 81 -0.13 8.88 15.64
C LYS A 81 -1.18 9.61 14.78
N ALA A 82 -0.79 10.15 13.62
CA ALA A 82 -1.67 10.98 12.80
C ALA A 82 -2.85 10.21 12.20
N GLN A 83 -2.69 8.92 11.92
CA GLN A 83 -3.74 8.04 11.40
C GLN A 83 -3.39 6.56 11.57
N ALA A 84 -4.37 5.69 11.31
CA ALA A 84 -4.11 4.25 11.21
C ALA A 84 -3.39 3.91 9.90
N TRP A 85 -2.13 3.48 10.03
CA TRP A 85 -1.31 3.00 8.93
C TRP A 85 -1.52 1.50 8.73
N ASN A 86 -1.50 1.02 7.48
CA ASN A 86 -1.40 -0.40 7.22
C ASN A 86 0.02 -0.92 7.48
N PHE A 87 1.01 -0.08 7.15
CA PHE A 87 2.44 -0.36 7.36
C PHE A 87 3.16 0.92 7.79
N VAL A 88 4.14 0.75 8.67
CA VAL A 88 5.14 1.74 9.08
C VAL A 88 6.52 1.13 8.86
#